data_AF-A0A3N4VSY4-F1
#
_entry.id   AF-A0A3N4VSY4-F1
#
_cell.length_a   1.000
_cell.length_b   1.000
_cell.length_c   1.000
_cell.angle_alpha   90.00
_cell.angle_beta   90.00
_cell.angle_gamma   90.00
#
_symmetry.space_group_name_H-M   'P 1'
#
loop_
_entity.id
_entity.type
_entity.pdbx_description
1 polymer ?
#
loop_
_entity_poly.entity_id
_entity_poly.type
_entity_poly.pdbx_seq_one_letter_code
_entity_poly.pdbx_strand_id
1 'polypeptide(L)'
;MPASRPLRYAYLPLMLLGMGALFAVASRAVRASLPAGSAEFLLLAWILAFVLALPAALLLLGVAAALRRLRGDVATVPCTGVNVP
;
A
#
# COMPACT_ATOMS: atom_id res chain seq x y z
N MET A 1 -15.12 5.30 16.60
CA MET A 1 -15.60 6.25 15.57
C MET A 1 -15.30 5.67 14.20
N PRO A 2 -16.28 5.36 13.34
CA PRO A 2 -15.97 4.94 11.97
C PRO A 2 -15.27 6.09 11.25
N ALA A 3 -14.05 5.85 10.76
CA ALA A 3 -13.29 6.83 9.99
C ALA A 3 -14.19 7.41 8.90
N SER A 4 -14.35 8.74 8.90
CA SER A 4 -15.18 9.48 7.95
C SER A 4 -14.78 9.06 6.54
N ARG A 5 -15.77 8.74 5.68
CA ARG A 5 -15.59 8.37 4.26
C ARG A 5 -14.45 9.13 3.55
N PRO A 6 -14.30 10.47 3.67
CA PRO A 6 -13.19 11.19 3.05
C PRO A 6 -11.79 10.73 3.49
N LEU A 7 -11.60 10.35 4.75
CA LEU A 7 -10.31 9.89 5.28
C LEU A 7 -9.84 8.59 4.60
N ARG A 8 -10.79 7.72 4.22
CA ARG A 8 -10.49 6.47 3.50
C ARG A 8 -10.00 6.71 2.08
N TYR A 9 -10.52 7.73 1.40
CA TYR A 9 -10.11 8.08 0.04
C TYR A 9 -8.77 8.85 0.01
N ALA A 10 -8.49 9.68 1.02
CA ALA A 10 -7.22 10.40 1.12
C ALA A 10 -6.04 9.50 1.55
N TYR A 11 -6.32 8.39 2.22
CA TYR A 11 -5.28 7.47 2.72
C TYR A 11 -4.45 6.85 1.60
N LEU A 12 -5.07 6.41 0.51
CA LEU A 12 -4.40 5.71 -0.59
C LEU A 12 -3.37 6.61 -1.34
N PRO A 13 -3.70 7.83 -1.80
CA PRO A 13 -2.73 8.71 -2.43
C PRO A 13 -1.64 9.18 -1.46
N LEU A 14 -1.98 9.42 -0.18
CA LEU A 14 -1.00 9.80 0.84
C LEU A 14 0.01 8.67 1.11
N MET A 15 -0.48 7.44 1.17
CA MET A 15 0.35 6.25 1.39
C MET A 15 1.26 5.96 0.19
N LEU A 16 0.79 6.21 -1.04
CA LEU A 16 1.62 6.18 -2.26
C LEU A 16 2.74 7.23 -2.21
N LEU A 17 2.44 8.46 -1.81
CA LEU A 17 3.43 9.52 -1.61
C LEU A 17 4.47 9.11 -0.56
N GLY A 18 4.01 8.56 0.56
CA GLY A 18 4.89 8.03 1.61
C GLY A 18 5.80 6.92 1.09
N MET A 19 5.27 6.00 0.28
CA MET A 19 6.05 4.94 -0.35
C MET A 19 7.12 5.50 -1.31
N GLY A 20 6.76 6.49 -2.13
CA GLY A 20 7.71 7.15 -3.03
C GLY A 20 8.85 7.83 -2.27
N ALA A 21 8.53 8.53 -1.18
CA ALA A 21 9.53 9.16 -0.32
C ALA A 21 10.47 8.12 0.32
N LEU A 22 9.90 7.03 0.86
CA LEU A 22 10.69 5.91 1.41
C LEU A 22 11.61 5.30 0.36
N PHE A 23 11.10 5.09 -0.86
CA PHE A 23 11.91 4.55 -1.97
C PHE A 23 13.06 5.48 -2.36
N ALA A 24 12.81 6.80 -2.39
CA ALA A 24 13.85 7.77 -2.67
C ALA A 24 14.97 7.73 -1.61
N VAL A 25 14.61 7.69 -0.33
CA VAL A 25 15.58 7.57 0.78
C VAL A 25 16.34 6.25 0.70
N ALA A 26 15.62 5.14 0.47
CA ALA A 26 16.19 3.81 0.28
C ALA A 26 17.24 3.79 -0.84
N SER A 27 16.93 4.38 -1.99
CA SER A 27 17.86 4.44 -3.13
C SER A 27 19.14 5.21 -2.81
N ARG A 28 19.05 6.29 -2.01
CA ARG A 28 20.20 7.08 -1.58
C ARG A 28 21.05 6.30 -0.57
N ALA A 29 20.41 5.64 0.39
CA ALA A 29 21.09 4.81 1.38
C ALA A 29 21.87 3.66 0.71
N VAL A 30 21.25 2.99 -0.28
CA VAL A 30 21.90 1.95 -1.09
C VAL A 30 23.10 2.49 -1.85
N ARG A 31 22.98 3.65 -2.50
CA ARG A 31 24.12 4.26 -3.20
C ARG A 31 25.27 4.62 -2.25
N ALA A 32 24.95 5.01 -1.02
CA ALA A 32 25.94 5.34 0.00
C ALA A 32 26.65 4.10 0.58
N SER A 33 26.02 2.92 0.56
CA SER A 33 26.65 1.68 1.06
C SER A 33 27.48 0.93 0.04
N LEU A 34 27.33 1.20 -1.26
CA LEU A 34 28.18 0.64 -2.32
C LEU A 34 29.70 0.81 -2.07
N PRO A 35 30.21 1.98 -1.64
CA PRO A 35 31.63 2.13 -1.31
C PRO A 35 32.03 1.55 0.07
N ALA A 36 31.08 1.23 0.95
CA ALA A 36 31.37 0.77 2.32
C ALA A 36 31.79 -0.70 2.38
N GLY A 37 31.31 -1.52 1.42
CA GLY A 37 31.66 -2.93 1.29
C GLY A 37 30.43 -3.83 1.13
N SER A 38 30.66 -5.05 0.65
CA SER A 38 29.58 -5.98 0.29
C SER A 38 28.70 -6.40 1.47
N ALA A 39 29.28 -6.57 2.67
CA ALA A 39 28.55 -6.97 3.86
C ALA A 39 27.58 -5.89 4.35
N GLU A 40 28.02 -4.63 4.40
CA GLU A 40 27.18 -3.50 4.81
C GLU A 40 26.08 -3.20 3.79
N PHE A 41 26.38 -3.33 2.49
CA PHE A 41 25.37 -3.24 1.45
C PHE A 41 24.29 -4.31 1.60
N LEU A 42 24.67 -5.57 1.83
CA LEU A 42 23.72 -6.69 1.98
C LEU A 42 22.82 -6.51 3.21
N LEU A 43 23.40 -6.10 4.34
CA LEU A 43 22.65 -5.85 5.57
C LEU A 43 21.67 -4.69 5.39
N LEU A 44 22.12 -3.58 4.77
CA LEU A 44 21.26 -2.44 4.47
C LEU A 44 20.13 -2.82 3.51
N ALA A 45 20.43 -3.57 2.45
CA ALA A 45 19.45 -4.04 1.49
C ALA A 45 18.38 -4.93 2.15
N TRP A 46 18.79 -5.80 3.08
CA TRP A 46 17.86 -6.62 3.87
C TRP A 46 16.95 -5.78 4.74
N ILE A 47 17.49 -4.79 5.46
CA ILE A 47 16.69 -3.88 6.30
C ILE A 47 15.69 -3.11 5.44
N LEU A 48 16.14 -2.56 4.31
CA LEU A 48 15.27 -1.87 3.36
C LEU A 48 14.14 -2.78 2.85
N ALA A 49 14.46 -4.01 2.48
CA ALA A 49 13.45 -4.96 2.01
C ALA A 49 12.37 -5.17 3.08
N PHE A 50 12.76 -5.32 4.35
CA PHE A 50 11.81 -5.48 5.45
C PHE A 50 10.97 -4.21 5.69
N VAL A 51 11.62 -3.05 5.73
CA VAL A 51 10.98 -1.75 5.95
C VAL A 51 10.00 -1.41 4.82
N LEU A 52 10.29 -1.79 3.57
CA LEU A 52 9.38 -1.59 2.45
C LEU A 52 8.29 -2.67 2.38
N ALA A 53 8.57 -3.91 2.78
CA ALA A 53 7.62 -5.02 2.68
C ALA A 53 6.36 -4.81 3.55
N LEU A 54 6.51 -4.30 4.77
CA LEU A 54 5.39 -4.01 5.68
C LEU A 54 4.35 -3.03 5.10
N PRO A 55 4.72 -1.80 4.73
CA PRO A 55 3.81 -0.85 4.09
C PRO A 55 3.29 -1.34 2.75
N ALA A 56 4.09 -2.08 1.96
CA ALA A 56 3.62 -2.72 0.73
C ALA A 56 2.52 -3.76 1.00
N ALA A 57 2.67 -4.60 2.03
CA ALA A 57 1.67 -5.59 2.43
C ALA A 57 0.37 -4.92 2.90
N LEU A 58 0.46 -3.81 3.64
CA LEU A 58 -0.71 -3.01 4.03
C LEU A 58 -1.44 -2.42 2.81
N LEU A 59 -0.69 -1.94 1.82
CA LEU A 59 -1.25 -1.46 0.55
C LEU A 59 -1.97 -2.59 -0.20
N LEU A 60 -1.33 -3.76 -0.31
CA LEU A 60 -1.90 -4.97 -0.92
C LEU A 60 -3.19 -5.41 -0.23
N LEU A 61 -3.24 -5.39 1.11
CA LEU A 61 -4.45 -5.69 1.88
C LEU A 61 -5.57 -4.69 1.58
N GLY A 62 -5.25 -3.39 1.50
CA GLY A 62 -6.20 -2.34 1.13
C GLY A 62 -6.77 -2.55 -0.28
N VAL A 63 -5.90 -2.83 -1.24
CA VAL A 63 -6.28 -3.12 -2.64
C VAL A 63 -7.13 -4.39 -2.72
N ALA A 64 -6.74 -5.48 -2.05
CA ALA A 64 -7.50 -6.72 -2.01
C ALA A 64 -8.89 -6.52 -1.36
N ALA A 65 -8.98 -5.71 -0.30
CA ALA A 65 -10.25 -5.36 0.31
C ALA A 65 -11.14 -4.53 -0.65
N ALA A 66 -10.56 -3.59 -1.39
CA ALA A 66 -11.29 -2.81 -2.40
C ALA A 66 -11.80 -3.70 -3.54
N LEU A 67 -10.97 -4.62 -4.06
CA LEU A 67 -11.34 -5.57 -5.11
C LEU A 67 -12.47 -6.52 -4.65
N ARG A 68 -12.41 -7.01 -3.41
CA ARG A 68 -13.49 -7.83 -2.83
C ARG A 68 -14.80 -7.06 -2.70
N ARG A 69 -14.76 -5.78 -2.31
CA ARG A 69 -15.95 -4.91 -2.25
C ARG A 69 -16.56 -4.70 -3.63
N LEU A 70 -15.73 -4.40 -4.63
CA LEU A 70 -16.17 -4.26 -6.02
C LEU A 70 -16.85 -5.55 -6.53
N ARG A 71 -16.30 -6.73 -6.22
CA ARG A 71 -16.93 -8.02 -6.57
C ARG A 71 -18.25 -8.26 -5.82
N GLY A 72 -18.36 -7.83 -4.56
CA GLY A 72 -19.58 -7.96 -3.76
C GLY A 72 -20.70 -7.00 -4.18
N ASP A 73 -20.37 -5.76 -4.55
CA ASP A 73 -21.34 -4.77 -5.02
C ASP A 73 -21.99 -5.19 -6.35
N VAL A 74 -21.23 -5.82 -7.25
CA VAL A 74 -21.79 -6.37 -8.51
C VAL A 74 -22.84 -7.46 -8.25
N ALA A 75 -22.73 -8.20 -7.14
CA ALA A 75 -23.73 -9.19 -6.75
C ALA A 75 -24.96 -8.59 -6.03
N THR A 76 -24.86 -7.35 -5.55
CA THR A 76 -25.88 -6.70 -4.71
C THR A 76 -26.72 -5.68 -5.48
N VAL A 77 -26.37 -5.32 -6.72
CA VAL A 77 -27.26 -4.53 -7.59
C VAL A 77 -28.36 -5.45 -8.10
N PRO A 78 -29.63 -5.31 -7.65
CA PRO A 78 -30.73 -6.02 -8.27
C PRO A 78 -30.89 -5.40 -9.65
N CYS A 79 -30.46 -6.11 -10.69
CA CYS A 79 -30.75 -5.74 -12.09
C CYS A 79 -32.26 -5.85 -12.40
N THR A 80 -33.04 -6.38 -11.46
CA THR A 80 -34.49 -6.45 -11.51
C THR A 80 -35.05 -5.35 -10.62
N GLY A 81 -35.57 -4.29 -11.24
CA GLY A 81 -36.33 -3.22 -10.60
C GLY A 81 -37.65 -3.72 -10.01
N VAL A 82 -37.57 -4.61 -9.03
CA VAL A 82 -38.72 -5.05 -8.25
C VAL A 82 -38.81 -4.10 -7.06
N ASN A 83 -39.84 -3.25 -7.10
CA ASN A 83 -40.29 -2.45 -5.97
C ASN A 83 -40.38 -3.37 -4.74
N VAL A 84 -39.56 -3.11 -3.72
CA VAL A 84 -39.69 -3.77 -2.43
C VAL A 84 -40.86 -3.07 -1.70
N PRO A 85 -41.92 -3.81 -1.30
CA PRO A 85 -43.05 -3.25 -0.56
C PRO A 85 -42.68 -2.79 0.85
#